data_AF-A0A2V9KH91-F1
#
_entry.id   AF-A0A2V9KH91-F1
#
_cell.length_a   1.000
_cell.length_b   1.000
_cell.length_c   1.000
_cell.angle_alpha   90.00
_cell.angle_beta   90.00
_cell.angle_gamma   90.00
#
_symmetry.space_group_name_H-M   'P 1'
#
loop_
_entity.id
_entity.type
_entity.pdbx_description
1 polymer ?
#
loop_
_entity_poly.entity_id
_entity_poly.type
_entity_poly.pdbx_seq_one_letter_code
_entity_poly.pdbx_strand_id
1 'polypeptide(L)' 'YGDGSGAFVAASARDGKLLWHFNTGQSRKAGPMTYTVDGNQYIAVAAGPTIVAFSLR' A
#
# COMPACT_ATOMS: atom_id res chain seq x y z
N TYR A 1 -4.26 -3.91 -2.24
CA TYR A 1 -5.31 -4.33 -1.29
C TYR A 1 -4.66 -4.84 0.00
N GLY A 2 -5.47 -5.25 0.95
CA GLY A 2 -5.00 -5.84 2.20
C GLY A 2 -5.33 -7.32 2.32
N ASP A 3 -4.37 -8.16 2.71
CA ASP A 3 -4.55 -9.63 2.75
C ASP A 3 -5.07 -10.19 4.09
N GLY A 4 -5.44 -9.31 5.04
CA GLY A 4 -5.90 -9.71 6.38
C GLY A 4 -4.80 -10.01 7.40
N SER A 5 -3.53 -10.14 6.99
CA SER A 5 -2.39 -10.37 7.89
C SER A 5 -1.74 -9.08 8.42
N GLY A 6 -2.25 -7.92 8.02
CA GLY A 6 -1.60 -6.61 8.26
C GLY A 6 -0.66 -6.19 7.12
N ALA A 7 -0.48 -7.03 6.10
CA ALA A 7 0.31 -6.66 4.93
C ALA A 7 -0.45 -5.77 3.95
N PHE A 8 0.28 -4.87 3.29
CA PHE A 8 -0.15 -4.18 2.10
C PHE A 8 0.33 -4.93 0.87
N VAL A 9 -0.58 -5.14 -0.08
CA VAL A 9 -0.33 -5.96 -1.26
C VAL A 9 -0.64 -5.17 -2.52
N ALA A 10 0.32 -5.10 -3.43
CA ALA A 10 0.10 -4.63 -4.79
C ALA A 10 0.05 -5.82 -5.73
N ALA A 11 -1.03 -5.92 -6.49
CA ALA A 11 -1.20 -6.93 -7.53
C ALA A 11 -1.56 -6.26 -8.85
N SER A 12 -1.17 -6.91 -9.93
CA SER A 12 -1.52 -6.49 -11.29
C SER A 12 -3.03 -6.56 -11.48
N ALA A 13 -3.62 -5.47 -12.00
CA ALA A 13 -5.05 -5.40 -12.26
C ALA A 13 -5.51 -6.32 -13.41
N ARG A 14 -4.59 -6.78 -14.27
CA ARG A 14 -4.90 -7.57 -15.47
C ARG A 14 -5.11 -9.05 -15.16
N ASP A 15 -4.28 -9.60 -14.28
CA ASP A 15 -4.15 -11.04 -14.02
C ASP A 15 -4.14 -11.38 -12.52
N GLY A 16 -4.21 -10.37 -11.64
CA GLY A 16 -4.15 -10.55 -10.19
C GLY A 16 -2.76 -10.96 -9.67
N LYS A 17 -1.73 -10.94 -10.52
CA LYS A 17 -0.38 -11.38 -10.13
C LYS A 17 0.19 -10.47 -9.05
N LEU A 18 0.75 -11.08 -8.01
CA LEU A 18 1.43 -10.36 -6.95
C LEU A 18 2.64 -9.61 -7.52
N LEU A 19 2.65 -8.28 -7.38
CA LEU A 19 3.77 -7.42 -7.76
C LEU A 19 4.63 -7.10 -6.54
N TRP A 20 3.99 -6.88 -5.40
CA TRP A 20 4.69 -6.51 -4.17
C TRP A 20 3.84 -6.84 -2.93
N HIS A 21 4.51 -7.24 -1.86
CA HIS A 21 3.94 -7.56 -0.56
C HIS A 21 4.79 -6.92 0.52
N PHE A 22 4.16 -6.13 1.39
CA PHE A 22 4.83 -5.45 2.47
C PHE A 22 4.08 -5.61 3.77
N ASN A 23 4.68 -6.35 4.68
CA ASN A 23 4.14 -6.49 6.02
C ASN A 23 4.41 -5.20 6.81
N THR A 24 3.33 -4.51 7.18
CA THR A 24 3.43 -3.28 7.96
C THR A 24 3.70 -3.55 9.45
N GLY A 25 3.68 -4.82 9.88
CA GLY A 25 3.87 -5.26 11.26
C GLY A 25 2.72 -4.89 12.20
N GLN A 26 1.65 -4.28 11.68
CA GLN A 26 0.54 -3.73 12.45
C GLN A 26 -0.79 -4.06 11.77
N SER A 27 -1.87 -4.11 12.57
CA SER A 27 -3.22 -4.20 12.01
C SER A 27 -3.57 -2.90 11.27
N ARG A 28 -3.81 -2.99 9.96
CA ARG A 28 -4.27 -1.85 9.16
C ARG A 28 -5.65 -1.41 9.63
N LYS A 29 -5.81 -0.12 9.91
CA LYS A 29 -7.08 0.49 10.32
C LYS A 29 -7.80 1.24 9.20
N ALA A 30 -7.10 1.56 8.12
CA ALA A 30 -7.67 2.26 6.97
C ALA A 30 -7.22 1.64 5.64
N GLY A 31 -8.00 1.93 4.60
CA GLY A 31 -7.63 1.60 3.22
C GLY A 31 -6.44 2.44 2.74
N PRO A 32 -5.69 1.94 1.74
CA PRO A 32 -4.64 2.72 1.10
C PRO A 32 -5.22 3.88 0.28
N MET A 33 -4.46 4.98 0.13
CA MET A 33 -4.80 6.10 -0.75
C MET A 33 -3.63 6.44 -1.66
N THR A 34 -3.92 6.95 -2.85
CA THR A 34 -2.89 7.47 -3.78
C THR A 34 -2.94 8.99 -3.85
N TYR A 35 -1.78 9.62 -4.01
CA TYR A 35 -1.62 11.06 -4.16
C TYR A 35 -0.40 11.36 -5.04
N THR A 36 -0.26 12.62 -5.46
CA THR A 36 0.84 13.06 -6.34
C THR A 36 1.57 14.23 -5.70
N VAL A 37 2.90 14.22 -5.72
CA VAL A 37 3.75 15.34 -5.28
C VAL A 37 4.82 15.57 -6.35
N ASP A 38 4.90 16.80 -6.86
CA ASP A 38 5.85 17.18 -7.92
C ASP A 38 5.83 16.24 -9.14
N GLY A 39 4.64 15.80 -9.55
CA GLY A 39 4.45 14.89 -10.67
C GLY A 39 4.74 13.41 -10.38
N ASN A 40 5.23 13.07 -9.19
CA ASN A 40 5.47 11.68 -8.78
C ASN A 40 4.25 11.13 -8.05
N GLN A 41 3.81 9.92 -8.42
CA GLN A 41 2.68 9.26 -7.77
C GLN A 41 3.17 8.50 -6.53
N TYR A 42 2.41 8.58 -5.46
CA TYR A 42 2.68 7.92 -4.20
C TYR A 42 1.44 7.14 -3.74
N ILE A 43 1.69 6.13 -2.91
CA ILE A 43 0.67 5.39 -2.16
C ILE A 43 0.96 5.57 -0.68
N ALA A 44 0.00 6.08 0.08
CA ALA A 44 0.02 6.12 1.54
C ALA A 44 -0.81 4.98 2.13
N VAL A 45 -0.27 4.35 3.17
CA VAL A 45 -0.91 3.28 3.93
C VAL A 45 -0.85 3.62 5.42
N ALA A 46 -2.01 3.70 6.07
CA ALA A 46 -2.09 3.86 7.53
C ALA A 46 -2.00 2.49 8.23
N ALA A 47 -0.87 2.25 8.88
CA ALA A 47 -0.56 1.03 9.63
C ALA A 47 -0.45 1.37 11.12
N GLY A 48 -1.55 1.17 11.86
CA GLY A 48 -1.62 1.60 13.27
C GLY A 48 -1.42 3.12 13.41
N PRO A 49 -0.47 3.59 14.23
CA PRO A 49 -0.16 5.02 14.38
C PRO A 49 0.76 5.58 13.29
N THR A 50 1.25 4.74 12.37
CA THR A 50 2.26 5.13 11.36
C THR A 50 1.64 5.24 9.98
N ILE A 51 2.05 6.25 9.21
CA ILE A 51 1.79 6.36 7.78
C ILE A 51 3.05 5.93 7.04
N VAL A 52 2.93 4.95 6.14
CA VAL A 52 4.02 4.56 5.24
C VAL A 52 3.67 5.02 3.82
N ALA A 53 4.62 5.70 3.17
CA ALA A 53 4.46 6.21 1.81
C ALA A 53 5.44 5.49 0.85
N PHE A 54 4.92 5.05 -0.29
CA PHE A 54 5.70 4.38 -1.34
C PHE A 54 5.60 5.18 -2.62
N SER A 55 6.74 5.47 -3.25
CA SER A 55 6.79 6.09 -4.58
C SER A 55 6.50 5.05 -5.65
N LEU A 56 5.61 5.37 -6.57
CA LEU A 56 5.40 4.63 -7.81
C LEU A 56 6.30 5.24 -8.89
N ARG A 57 7.13 4.40 -9.51
CA ARG A 57 7.90 4.72 -10.71
C ARG A 57 7.45 3.83 -11.86
#